data_AF-A0AAD3DBG9-F1
#
_entry.id   AF-A0AAD3DBG9-F1
#
_cell.length_a   1.000
_cell.length_b   1.000
_cell.length_c   1.000
_cell.angle_alpha   90.00
_cell.angle_beta   90.00
_cell.angle_gamma   90.00
#
_symmetry.space_group_name_H-M   'P 1'
#
loop_
_entity.id
_entity.type
_entity.pdbx_description
1 polymer ?
#
loop_
_entity_poly.entity_id
_entity_poly.type
_entity_poly.pdbx_seq_one_letter_code
_entity_poly.pdbx_strand_id
1 'polypeptide(L)'
;MAFAISWKLTALAIVCAISQRSVDAFVSSQRPITTNQQHQQRPNSGSELYVEQRVSYTKGAEIFPPCNQKEFTLADSFPEGLIPEAAKFILEQKEPSILQQIESAALDSNDCSRRDFVKVAAAVVALPAVATLSQSEFMNGISKQGNTMTLSQAIDWIENNCDKRFIHAVVASDYNFLYYGLDKNAKESIRVESLQKSDLLDFETYGSNDVLEYFQNLESLLVNDVVKPSNGHLMTTSSKDAANWGTAYSMWPMGDVHYAWFQSKGLFYPRSSIAALTRDDIIVDGRDCGKDSLDDALTTNGCEVLVSGQRYMAVPASMDNELRQALKNAFLI
;
A
#
# COMPACT_ATOMS: atom_id res chain seq x y z
N MET A 1 59.23 -15.02 8.59
CA MET A 1 57.83 -15.50 8.71
C MET A 1 57.47 -15.65 10.20
N ALA A 2 57.55 -14.55 10.97
CA ALA A 2 57.35 -14.56 12.43
C ALA A 2 56.85 -13.21 13.01
N PHE A 3 56.19 -12.37 12.19
CA PHE A 3 55.67 -11.06 12.63
C PHE A 3 54.17 -10.84 12.37
N ALA A 4 53.44 -11.84 11.85
CA ALA A 4 52.04 -11.69 11.48
C ALA A 4 51.02 -12.21 12.53
N ILE A 5 51.47 -12.73 13.67
CA ILE A 5 50.59 -13.36 14.69
C ILE A 5 50.29 -12.41 15.86
N SER A 6 51.07 -11.34 16.04
CA SER A 6 50.98 -10.46 17.23
C SER A 6 49.74 -9.53 17.25
N TRP A 7 49.16 -9.20 16.08
CA TRP A 7 48.06 -8.22 16.02
C TRP A 7 46.67 -8.81 16.29
N LYS A 8 46.48 -10.13 16.13
CA LYS A 8 45.18 -10.77 16.36
C LYS A 8 44.85 -10.97 17.84
N LEU A 9 45.86 -11.03 18.72
CA LEU A 9 45.64 -11.20 20.16
C LEU A 9 45.29 -9.88 20.86
N THR A 10 45.76 -8.73 20.36
CA THR A 10 45.44 -7.42 20.94
C THR A 10 44.01 -6.97 20.63
N ALA A 11 43.47 -7.34 19.46
CA ALA A 11 42.09 -7.02 19.08
C ALA A 11 41.05 -7.80 19.90
N LEU A 12 41.36 -9.03 20.31
CA LEU A 12 40.45 -9.87 21.10
C LEU A 12 40.32 -9.39 22.56
N ALA A 13 41.39 -8.80 23.12
CA ALA A 13 41.38 -8.25 24.48
C ALA A 13 40.53 -6.97 24.62
N ILE A 14 40.45 -6.16 23.56
CA ILE A 14 39.65 -4.91 23.56
C ILE A 14 38.15 -5.21 23.48
N VAL A 15 37.75 -6.26 22.76
CA VAL A 15 36.33 -6.67 22.66
C VAL A 15 35.82 -7.26 23.99
N CYS A 16 36.64 -8.00 24.74
CA CYS A 16 36.25 -8.49 26.07
C CYS A 16 36.13 -7.38 27.11
N ALA A 17 36.98 -6.34 27.05
CA ALA A 17 36.94 -5.23 28.01
C ALA A 17 35.72 -4.29 27.82
N ILE A 18 35.17 -4.21 26.61
CA ILE A 18 33.97 -3.41 26.32
C ILE A 18 32.69 -4.15 26.76
N SER A 19 32.68 -5.49 26.70
CA SER A 19 31.53 -6.30 27.14
C SER A 19 31.32 -6.26 28.66
N GLN A 20 32.38 -6.20 29.47
CA GLN A 20 32.26 -6.15 30.93
C GLN A 20 31.83 -4.78 31.49
N ARG A 21 32.05 -3.67 30.77
CA ARG A 21 31.63 -2.34 31.23
C ARG A 21 30.13 -2.04 31.08
N SER A 22 29.39 -2.85 30.33
CA SER A 22 27.95 -2.65 30.12
C SER A 22 27.07 -3.35 31.17
N VAL A 23 27.61 -4.30 31.93
CA VAL A 23 26.84 -5.07 32.93
C VAL A 23 26.81 -4.36 34.30
N ASP A 24 27.81 -3.54 34.61
CA ASP A 24 27.90 -2.84 35.91
C ASP A 24 27.09 -1.53 35.99
N ALA A 25 26.45 -1.10 34.89
CA ALA A 25 25.67 0.15 34.85
C ALA A 25 24.17 -0.04 35.18
N PHE A 26 23.69 -1.26 35.41
CA PHE A 26 22.25 -1.53 35.62
C PHE A 26 21.85 -1.91 37.06
N VAL A 27 22.78 -1.85 38.03
CA VAL A 27 22.51 -2.16 39.44
C VAL A 27 22.90 -0.99 40.34
N SER A 28 22.18 0.12 40.26
CA SER A 28 22.18 1.14 41.33
C SER A 28 21.03 2.13 41.18
N SER A 29 19.82 1.74 41.60
CA SER A 29 18.76 2.67 42.02
C SER A 29 17.56 1.90 42.56
N GLN A 30 17.70 1.30 43.73
CA GLN A 30 16.55 1.05 44.61
C GLN A 30 16.87 1.62 45.99
N ARG A 31 16.17 2.70 46.35
CA ARG A 31 16.11 3.20 47.73
C ARG A 31 14.89 2.58 48.42
N PRO A 32 15.00 2.20 49.70
CA PRO A 32 13.87 1.72 50.49
C PRO A 32 13.07 2.92 51.02
N ILE A 33 11.74 2.87 50.90
CA ILE A 33 10.85 3.74 51.67
C ILE A 33 10.29 2.93 52.83
N THR A 34 10.64 3.37 54.03
CA THR A 34 10.14 2.89 55.31
C THR A 34 8.72 3.35 55.60
N THR A 35 7.90 2.37 55.96
CA THR A 35 6.74 2.31 56.87
C THR A 35 6.27 3.60 57.54
N ASN A 36 4.95 3.84 57.50
CA ASN A 36 4.19 4.25 58.68
C ASN A 36 2.79 3.64 58.65
N GLN A 37 2.55 2.70 59.58
CA GLN A 37 1.23 2.24 59.97
C GLN A 37 0.61 3.28 60.90
N GLN A 38 -0.60 3.75 60.59
CA GLN A 38 -1.54 4.18 61.62
C GLN A 38 -2.91 3.58 61.32
N HIS A 39 -3.42 2.89 62.32
CA HIS A 39 -4.68 2.19 62.36
C HIS A 39 -5.59 2.97 63.31
N GLN A 40 -6.69 3.55 62.84
CA GLN A 40 -7.84 3.82 63.71
C GLN A 40 -9.15 4.06 62.92
N GLN A 41 -10.01 3.04 63.00
CA GLN A 41 -11.44 3.06 63.29
C GLN A 41 -12.46 3.71 62.31
N ARG A 42 -13.33 2.81 61.80
CA ARG A 42 -14.73 2.89 61.30
C ARG A 42 -15.62 3.93 62.04
N PRO A 43 -16.80 4.38 61.49
CA PRO A 43 -17.80 3.51 60.86
C PRO A 43 -18.74 4.06 59.75
N ASN A 44 -19.40 3.08 59.11
CA ASN A 44 -20.79 3.01 58.64
C ASN A 44 -21.33 3.81 57.43
N SER A 45 -22.00 3.01 56.58
CA SER A 45 -23.29 3.21 55.91
C SER A 45 -23.41 4.31 54.86
N GLY A 46 -23.59 3.87 53.60
CA GLY A 46 -24.01 4.72 52.50
C GLY A 46 -24.26 3.89 51.25
N SER A 47 -25.51 3.49 51.08
CA SER A 47 -26.12 2.80 49.94
C SER A 47 -26.03 3.58 48.62
N GLU A 48 -25.99 2.82 47.53
CA GLU A 48 -26.59 3.10 46.21
C GLU A 48 -26.11 4.30 45.39
N LEU A 49 -25.47 4.00 44.24
CA LEU A 49 -26.09 4.20 42.91
C LEU A 49 -25.13 3.67 41.82
N TYR A 50 -25.45 2.47 41.31
CA TYR A 50 -24.94 2.02 40.01
C TYR A 50 -25.64 2.84 38.93
N VAL A 51 -24.91 3.75 38.29
CA VAL A 51 -25.36 4.34 37.01
C VAL A 51 -25.02 3.33 35.93
N GLU A 52 -25.99 2.48 35.60
CA GLU A 52 -25.97 1.62 34.42
C GLU A 52 -26.06 2.53 33.18
N GLN A 53 -24.92 2.95 32.65
CA GLN A 53 -24.86 3.75 31.43
C GLN A 53 -25.14 2.82 30.23
N ARG A 54 -26.43 2.59 29.95
CA ARG A 54 -26.87 1.93 28.72
C ARG A 54 -26.56 2.83 27.53
N VAL A 55 -25.47 2.55 26.84
CA VAL A 55 -25.26 3.06 25.48
C VAL A 55 -26.11 2.18 24.55
N SER A 56 -27.33 2.64 24.30
CA SER A 56 -28.16 2.11 23.22
C SER A 56 -27.62 2.60 21.89
N TYR A 57 -26.96 1.72 21.13
CA TYR A 57 -26.65 1.98 19.73
C TYR A 57 -27.93 1.89 18.91
N THR A 58 -28.44 3.03 18.47
CA THR A 58 -29.34 3.08 17.32
C THR A 58 -28.58 2.60 16.10
N LYS A 59 -29.06 1.50 15.52
CA LYS A 59 -28.72 0.99 14.18
C LYS A 59 -28.76 2.17 13.19
N GLY A 60 -27.58 2.67 12.85
CA GLY A 60 -27.40 3.77 11.91
C GLY A 60 -27.93 3.35 10.55
N ALA A 61 -28.93 4.09 10.09
CA ALA A 61 -29.56 3.91 8.81
C ALA A 61 -28.54 4.08 7.68
N GLU A 62 -28.59 3.17 6.71
CA GLU A 62 -28.04 3.35 5.39
C GLU A 62 -28.66 4.62 4.78
N ILE A 63 -27.88 5.70 4.67
CA ILE A 63 -28.24 6.86 3.86
C ILE A 63 -27.18 6.98 2.77
N PHE A 64 -27.31 6.12 1.76
CA PHE A 64 -26.97 6.48 0.39
C PHE A 64 -28.11 5.94 -0.48
N PRO A 65 -28.90 6.79 -1.16
CA PRO A 65 -29.81 6.28 -2.18
C PRO A 65 -28.96 5.61 -3.28
N PRO A 66 -29.44 4.53 -3.91
CA PRO A 66 -28.79 4.00 -5.10
C PRO A 66 -28.72 5.13 -6.12
N CYS A 67 -27.50 5.51 -6.53
CA CYS A 67 -27.32 6.35 -7.69
C CYS A 67 -27.99 5.64 -8.87
N ASN A 68 -29.13 6.17 -9.32
CA ASN A 68 -29.58 5.96 -10.68
C ASN A 68 -28.50 6.57 -11.58
N GLN A 69 -27.46 5.81 -11.90
CA GLN A 69 -26.52 6.16 -12.94
C GLN A 69 -27.29 6.18 -14.25
N LYS A 70 -27.73 7.38 -14.65
CA LYS A 70 -28.12 7.62 -16.02
C LYS A 70 -26.87 7.35 -16.87
N GLU A 71 -26.95 6.39 -17.78
CA GLU A 71 -25.91 6.18 -18.79
C GLU A 71 -25.60 7.52 -19.46
N PHE A 72 -24.33 7.93 -19.42
CA PHE A 72 -23.89 9.18 -20.03
C PHE A 72 -23.88 8.98 -21.55
N THR A 73 -24.81 9.63 -22.25
CA THR A 73 -24.92 9.49 -23.71
C THR A 73 -24.16 10.61 -24.41
N LEU A 74 -23.84 10.41 -25.70
CA LEU A 74 -23.27 11.47 -26.55
C LEU A 74 -24.13 12.75 -26.58
N ALA A 75 -25.44 12.62 -26.42
CA ALA A 75 -26.36 13.76 -26.34
C ALA A 75 -26.21 14.58 -25.04
N ASP A 76 -25.74 13.95 -23.96
CA ASP A 76 -25.43 14.66 -22.71
C ASP A 76 -24.12 15.46 -22.82
N SER A 77 -23.19 15.02 -23.68
CA SER A 77 -21.93 15.73 -23.98
C SER A 77 -22.11 16.87 -24.98
N PHE A 78 -23.06 16.75 -25.91
CA PHE A 78 -23.30 17.71 -27.00
C PHE A 78 -24.79 18.02 -27.13
N PRO A 79 -25.36 18.83 -26.22
CA PRO A 79 -26.81 19.04 -26.13
C PRO A 79 -27.43 19.73 -27.36
N GLU A 80 -26.61 20.39 -28.19
CA GLU A 80 -27.05 21.02 -29.45
C GLU A 80 -26.71 20.17 -30.70
N GLY A 81 -26.19 18.95 -30.51
CA GLY A 81 -25.73 18.09 -31.61
C GLY A 81 -24.48 18.60 -32.34
N LEU A 82 -23.89 19.70 -31.87
CA LEU A 82 -22.67 20.28 -32.45
C LEU A 82 -21.43 19.66 -31.80
N ILE A 83 -20.75 18.81 -32.56
CA ILE A 83 -19.43 18.29 -32.19
C ILE A 83 -18.39 19.39 -32.45
N PRO A 84 -17.62 19.83 -31.44
CA PRO A 84 -16.55 20.81 -31.61
C PRO A 84 -15.53 20.35 -32.66
N GLU A 85 -15.00 21.27 -33.48
CA GLU A 85 -14.04 20.95 -34.55
C GLU A 85 -12.80 20.20 -34.05
N ALA A 86 -12.35 20.47 -32.82
CA ALA A 86 -11.25 19.73 -32.21
C ALA A 86 -11.57 18.23 -32.00
N ALA A 87 -12.82 17.89 -31.70
CA ALA A 87 -13.26 16.51 -31.56
C ALA A 87 -13.48 15.83 -32.91
N LYS A 88 -13.90 16.58 -33.96
CA LYS A 88 -13.98 16.05 -35.33
C LYS A 88 -12.64 15.58 -35.84
N PHE A 89 -11.58 16.38 -35.67
CA PHE A 89 -10.23 16.00 -36.09
C PHE A 89 -9.77 14.67 -35.46
N ILE A 90 -10.09 14.45 -34.17
CA ILE A 90 -9.76 13.20 -33.47
C ILE A 90 -10.58 12.03 -34.01
N LEU A 91 -11.86 12.23 -34.28
CA LEU A 91 -12.75 11.22 -34.85
C LEU A 91 -12.34 10.86 -36.29
N GLU A 92 -11.92 11.83 -37.11
CA GLU A 92 -11.43 11.63 -38.48
C GLU A 92 -10.18 10.75 -38.53
N GLN A 93 -9.25 10.96 -37.58
CA GLN A 93 -7.99 10.23 -37.52
C GLN A 93 -8.15 8.81 -36.97
N LYS A 94 -9.07 8.61 -36.01
CA LYS A 94 -9.19 7.33 -35.30
C LYS A 94 -10.24 6.41 -35.91
N GLU A 95 -11.42 6.92 -36.26
CA GLU A 95 -12.55 6.10 -36.73
C GLU A 95 -13.41 6.84 -37.78
N PRO A 96 -12.93 6.95 -39.04
CA PRO A 96 -13.62 7.71 -40.10
C PRO A 96 -15.00 7.15 -40.47
N SER A 97 -15.26 5.87 -40.17
CA SER A 97 -16.57 5.24 -40.36
C SER A 97 -17.65 5.78 -39.43
N ILE A 98 -17.31 6.26 -38.23
CA ILE A 98 -18.25 6.85 -37.28
C ILE A 98 -18.70 8.24 -37.76
N LEU A 99 -17.79 9.04 -38.30
CA LEU A 99 -18.12 10.34 -38.87
C LEU A 99 -19.09 10.22 -40.05
N GLN A 100 -18.87 9.26 -40.96
CA GLN A 100 -19.81 8.99 -42.05
C GLN A 100 -21.21 8.58 -41.54
N GLN A 101 -21.29 7.82 -40.44
CA GLN A 101 -22.57 7.42 -39.84
C GLN A 101 -23.28 8.60 -39.15
N ILE A 102 -22.54 9.52 -38.53
CA ILE A 102 -23.11 10.74 -37.92
C ILE A 102 -23.61 11.70 -39.00
N GLU A 103 -22.84 11.91 -40.08
CA GLU A 103 -23.22 12.80 -41.18
C GLU A 103 -24.42 12.26 -41.97
N SER A 104 -24.48 10.95 -42.22
CA SER A 104 -25.64 10.31 -42.84
C SER A 104 -26.89 10.38 -41.96
N ALA A 105 -26.76 10.19 -40.64
CA ALA A 105 -27.88 10.32 -39.71
C ALA A 105 -28.38 11.77 -39.59
N ALA A 106 -27.52 12.77 -39.76
CA ALA A 106 -27.91 14.18 -39.76
C ALA A 106 -28.69 14.56 -41.04
N LEU A 107 -28.32 13.99 -42.20
CA LEU A 107 -28.96 14.26 -43.50
C LEU A 107 -30.38 13.69 -43.61
N ASP A 108 -30.68 12.59 -42.92
CA ASP A 108 -32.02 11.97 -42.92
C ASP A 108 -33.02 12.64 -41.94
N SER A 109 -32.60 13.65 -41.18
CA SER A 109 -33.41 14.25 -40.09
C SER A 109 -34.34 15.41 -40.48
N ASN A 110 -34.54 15.67 -41.78
CA ASN A 110 -35.38 16.78 -42.26
C ASN A 110 -36.90 16.55 -42.18
N ASP A 111 -37.37 15.45 -41.59
CA ASP A 111 -38.78 15.21 -41.34
C ASP A 111 -39.09 15.23 -39.82
N CYS A 112 -39.81 16.28 -39.41
CA CYS A 112 -40.02 16.71 -38.02
C CYS A 112 -41.05 15.84 -37.28
N SER A 113 -40.85 14.52 -37.23
CA SER A 113 -41.63 13.61 -36.39
C SER A 113 -40.82 13.16 -35.18
N ARG A 114 -41.22 13.65 -34.00
CA ARG A 114 -40.66 13.38 -32.66
C ARG A 114 -40.62 11.90 -32.22
N ARG A 115 -40.86 10.93 -33.10
CA ARG A 115 -40.94 9.49 -32.78
C ARG A 115 -39.80 8.62 -33.28
N ASP A 116 -38.86 9.12 -34.10
CA ASP A 116 -37.77 8.29 -34.64
C ASP A 116 -36.40 8.45 -33.96
N PHE A 117 -36.27 9.37 -32.99
CA PHE A 117 -35.03 9.54 -32.20
C PHE A 117 -34.61 8.30 -31.38
N VAL A 118 -35.53 7.36 -31.13
CA VAL A 118 -35.25 6.13 -30.39
C VAL A 118 -34.52 5.08 -31.26
N LYS A 119 -34.57 5.18 -32.59
CA LYS A 119 -33.92 4.20 -33.48
C LYS A 119 -32.46 4.52 -33.78
N VAL A 120 -32.07 5.79 -33.82
CA VAL A 120 -30.68 6.21 -34.04
C VAL A 120 -29.81 5.95 -32.79
N ALA A 121 -30.40 6.04 -31.60
CA ALA A 121 -29.74 5.67 -30.35
C ALA A 121 -29.42 4.16 -30.24
N ALA A 122 -30.07 3.30 -31.03
CA ALA A 122 -29.82 1.85 -31.01
C ALA A 122 -28.66 1.39 -31.91
N ALA A 123 -28.23 2.21 -32.87
CA ALA A 123 -27.15 1.85 -33.81
C ALA A 123 -25.73 2.12 -33.27
N VAL A 124 -25.59 3.01 -32.29
CA VAL A 124 -24.28 3.38 -31.69
C VAL A 124 -23.89 2.48 -30.51
N VAL A 125 -24.80 1.63 -30.03
CA VAL A 125 -24.55 0.71 -28.89
C VAL A 125 -23.84 -0.58 -29.32
N ALA A 126 -23.51 -0.75 -30.60
CA ALA A 126 -22.94 -1.99 -31.15
C ALA A 126 -21.41 -1.99 -31.34
N LEU A 127 -20.65 -1.15 -30.62
CA LEU A 127 -19.18 -1.22 -30.61
C LEU A 127 -18.59 -1.00 -29.20
N PRO A 128 -18.49 -2.06 -28.38
CA PRO A 128 -17.44 -2.11 -27.36
C PRO A 128 -16.68 -3.42 -27.50
N ALA A 129 -15.76 -3.52 -28.48
CA ALA A 129 -14.94 -4.73 -28.62
C ALA A 129 -13.48 -4.51 -29.05
N VAL A 130 -12.99 -3.28 -29.25
CA VAL A 130 -11.68 -3.08 -29.90
C VAL A 130 -10.57 -2.52 -29.00
N ALA A 131 -10.84 -2.17 -27.73
CA ALA A 131 -9.81 -1.56 -26.86
C ALA A 131 -9.22 -2.46 -25.76
N THR A 132 -9.58 -3.74 -25.65
CA THR A 132 -9.10 -4.61 -24.55
C THR A 132 -7.95 -5.55 -24.93
N LEU A 133 -7.42 -5.47 -26.16
CA LEU A 133 -6.43 -6.43 -26.66
C LEU A 133 -4.95 -6.13 -26.34
N SER A 134 -4.58 -5.04 -25.66
CA SER A 134 -3.14 -4.67 -25.56
C SER A 134 -2.43 -5.01 -24.23
N GLN A 135 -3.14 -5.23 -23.12
CA GLN A 135 -2.47 -5.43 -21.82
C GLN A 135 -1.94 -6.86 -21.61
N SER A 136 -2.67 -7.89 -22.06
CA SER A 136 -2.27 -9.28 -21.86
C SER A 136 -1.08 -9.68 -22.75
N GLU A 137 -0.97 -9.13 -23.96
CA GLU A 137 0.15 -9.39 -24.87
C GLU A 137 1.44 -8.70 -24.39
N PHE A 138 1.35 -7.47 -23.88
CA PHE A 138 2.50 -6.77 -23.31
C PHE A 138 3.10 -7.53 -22.10
N MET A 139 2.26 -8.02 -21.19
CA MET A 139 2.73 -8.77 -20.02
C MET A 139 3.26 -10.16 -20.38
N ASN A 140 2.68 -10.83 -21.38
CA ASN A 140 3.22 -12.09 -21.89
C ASN A 140 4.55 -11.93 -22.64
N GLY A 141 4.78 -10.77 -23.25
CA GLY A 141 6.06 -10.41 -23.88
C GLY A 141 7.17 -10.15 -22.86
N ILE A 142 6.87 -9.41 -21.79
CA ILE A 142 7.85 -9.09 -20.72
C ILE A 142 8.24 -10.33 -19.91
N SER A 143 7.29 -11.22 -19.63
CA SER A 143 7.55 -12.37 -18.76
C SER A 143 8.40 -13.48 -19.42
N LYS A 144 8.46 -13.56 -20.76
CA LYS A 144 9.07 -14.71 -21.47
C LYS A 144 10.49 -14.50 -21.96
N GLN A 145 10.99 -13.28 -22.01
CA GLN A 145 12.37 -12.98 -22.32
C GLN A 145 12.90 -12.14 -21.18
N GLY A 146 14.10 -12.40 -20.69
CA GLY A 146 14.76 -11.63 -19.60
C GLY A 146 15.07 -10.19 -20.00
N ASN A 147 14.10 -9.48 -20.57
CA ASN A 147 14.19 -8.15 -21.09
C ASN A 147 14.03 -7.21 -19.91
N THR A 148 15.15 -6.63 -19.52
CA THR A 148 15.23 -5.65 -18.44
C THR A 148 14.40 -4.44 -18.84
N MET A 149 13.40 -4.08 -18.03
CA MET A 149 12.59 -2.90 -18.25
C MET A 149 13.45 -1.64 -18.03
N THR A 150 13.34 -0.66 -18.93
CA THR A 150 14.03 0.63 -18.76
C THR A 150 13.27 1.51 -17.77
N LEU A 151 13.93 2.54 -17.23
CA LEU A 151 13.28 3.46 -16.29
C LEU A 151 12.07 4.17 -16.91
N SER A 152 12.15 4.59 -18.19
CA SER A 152 11.01 5.21 -18.88
C SER A 152 9.82 4.24 -18.97
N GLN A 153 10.07 2.99 -19.33
CA GLN A 153 9.03 1.96 -19.36
C GLN A 153 8.44 1.70 -17.98
N ALA A 154 9.26 1.78 -16.93
CA ALA A 154 8.82 1.61 -15.55
C ALA A 154 7.86 2.73 -15.13
N ILE A 155 8.13 3.99 -15.52
CA ILE A 155 7.24 5.12 -15.24
C ILE A 155 5.89 4.96 -15.93
N ASP A 156 5.91 4.71 -17.24
CA ASP A 156 4.69 4.48 -18.03
C ASP A 156 3.89 3.32 -17.41
N TRP A 157 4.59 2.29 -16.98
CA TRP A 157 3.97 1.13 -16.38
C TRP A 157 3.38 1.44 -14.99
N ILE A 158 4.08 2.18 -14.13
CA ILE A 158 3.57 2.63 -12.81
C ILE A 158 2.30 3.43 -13.01
N GLU A 159 2.33 4.40 -13.91
CA GLU A 159 1.20 5.27 -14.20
C GLU A 159 -0.04 4.44 -14.59
N ASN A 160 0.13 3.41 -15.41
CA ASN A 160 -1.00 2.66 -15.95
C ASN A 160 -1.47 1.49 -15.06
N ASN A 161 -0.62 0.95 -14.18
CA ASN A 161 -0.89 -0.33 -13.51
C ASN A 161 -0.76 -0.32 -11.99
N CYS A 162 -0.07 0.66 -11.41
CA CYS A 162 0.11 0.72 -9.97
C CYS A 162 -1.17 1.21 -9.28
N ASP A 163 -1.41 0.74 -8.05
CA ASP A 163 -2.52 1.22 -7.22
C ASP A 163 -2.45 2.75 -7.09
N LYS A 164 -3.54 3.43 -7.49
CA LYS A 164 -3.57 4.89 -7.53
C LYS A 164 -3.44 5.51 -6.15
N ARG A 165 -4.01 4.88 -5.10
CA ARG A 165 -3.90 5.39 -3.73
C ARG A 165 -2.44 5.37 -3.28
N PHE A 166 -1.71 4.32 -3.64
CA PHE A 166 -0.28 4.25 -3.41
C PHE A 166 0.51 5.34 -4.14
N ILE A 167 0.25 5.56 -5.43
CA ILE A 167 0.91 6.65 -6.19
C ILE A 167 0.64 8.00 -5.50
N HIS A 168 -0.60 8.28 -5.12
CA HIS A 168 -0.95 9.50 -4.40
C HIS A 168 -0.21 9.62 -3.06
N ALA A 169 -0.12 8.53 -2.29
CA ALA A 169 0.59 8.52 -1.02
C ALA A 169 2.10 8.75 -1.19
N VAL A 170 2.70 8.17 -2.24
CA VAL A 170 4.10 8.41 -2.60
C VAL A 170 4.32 9.88 -2.91
N VAL A 171 3.49 10.50 -3.74
CA VAL A 171 3.65 11.92 -4.07
C VAL A 171 3.42 12.82 -2.85
N ALA A 172 2.40 12.54 -2.04
CA ALA A 172 2.07 13.31 -0.83
C ALA A 172 3.17 13.22 0.25
N SER A 173 3.91 12.11 0.29
CA SER A 173 5.02 11.89 1.23
C SER A 173 6.39 12.36 0.70
N ASP A 174 6.44 13.29 -0.28
CA ASP A 174 7.65 13.74 -0.98
C ASP A 174 8.45 12.58 -1.61
N TYR A 175 7.72 11.73 -2.31
CA TYR A 175 8.23 10.61 -3.11
C TYR A 175 8.92 9.52 -2.28
N ASN A 176 8.51 9.32 -1.03
CA ASN A 176 8.99 8.21 -0.21
C ASN A 176 8.38 6.88 -0.67
N PHE A 177 9.23 5.86 -0.82
CA PHE A 177 8.84 4.55 -1.35
C PHE A 177 8.71 3.51 -0.23
N LEU A 178 8.02 2.42 -0.53
CA LEU A 178 8.09 1.18 0.25
C LEU A 178 9.12 0.25 -0.37
N TYR A 179 9.91 -0.38 0.48
CA TYR A 179 11.00 -1.25 0.10
C TYR A 179 10.79 -2.67 0.62
N TYR A 180 11.26 -3.63 -0.18
CA TYR A 180 11.33 -5.04 0.17
C TYR A 180 12.71 -5.59 -0.19
N GLY A 181 13.21 -6.54 0.60
CA GLY A 181 14.47 -7.24 0.32
C GLY A 181 14.20 -8.49 -0.49
N LEU A 182 14.56 -8.47 -1.78
CA LEU A 182 14.51 -9.66 -2.63
C LEU A 182 15.78 -10.50 -2.44
N ASP A 183 15.80 -11.75 -2.95
CA ASP A 183 16.95 -12.65 -2.85
C ASP A 183 18.28 -11.92 -3.13
N LYS A 184 19.35 -12.24 -2.38
CA LYS A 184 20.65 -11.56 -2.51
C LYS A 184 21.26 -11.70 -3.92
N ASN A 185 20.85 -12.72 -4.67
CA ASN A 185 21.27 -12.97 -6.05
C ASN A 185 20.29 -12.36 -7.08
N ALA A 186 19.29 -11.61 -6.62
CA ALA A 186 18.39 -10.85 -7.47
C ALA A 186 19.19 -9.93 -8.40
N LYS A 187 18.97 -10.07 -9.71
CA LYS A 187 19.60 -9.21 -10.73
C LYS A 187 19.20 -7.76 -10.49
N GLU A 188 20.14 -6.81 -10.52
CA GLU A 188 19.83 -5.37 -10.48
C GLU A 188 19.11 -4.90 -11.76
N SER A 189 17.84 -5.23 -11.88
CA SER A 189 17.00 -4.83 -13.00
C SER A 189 15.55 -4.65 -12.58
N ILE A 190 14.89 -3.69 -13.24
CA ILE A 190 13.47 -3.43 -13.08
C ILE A 190 12.69 -4.62 -13.64
N ARG A 191 11.76 -5.14 -12.85
CA ARG A 191 10.96 -6.31 -13.21
C ARG A 191 9.64 -6.37 -12.46
N VAL A 192 8.73 -7.18 -12.99
CA VAL A 192 7.47 -7.52 -12.34
C VAL A 192 7.67 -8.79 -11.53
N GLU A 193 7.43 -8.69 -10.24
CA GLU A 193 7.48 -9.78 -9.28
C GLU A 193 6.08 -10.20 -8.87
N SER A 194 5.89 -11.50 -8.66
CA SER A 194 4.70 -12.03 -7.98
C SER A 194 5.16 -12.67 -6.68
N LEU A 195 4.81 -12.04 -5.58
CA LEU A 195 5.07 -12.60 -4.25
C LEU A 195 3.95 -13.59 -3.97
N GLN A 196 4.19 -14.87 -4.26
CA GLN A 196 3.14 -15.89 -4.31
C GLN A 196 2.63 -16.31 -2.93
N LYS A 197 3.45 -16.18 -1.87
CA LYS A 197 3.05 -16.57 -0.51
C LYS A 197 3.76 -15.70 0.51
N SER A 198 3.01 -15.19 1.48
CA SER A 198 3.59 -14.56 2.66
C SER A 198 4.40 -15.58 3.46
N ASP A 199 5.57 -15.15 3.88
CA ASP A 199 6.53 -15.90 4.70
C ASP A 199 6.43 -15.51 6.19
N LEU A 200 5.55 -14.58 6.56
CA LEU A 200 5.45 -14.04 7.93
C LEU A 200 5.01 -15.08 8.96
N LEU A 201 4.29 -16.12 8.53
CA LEU A 201 3.83 -17.23 9.38
C LEU A 201 4.69 -18.49 9.22
N ASP A 202 5.81 -18.41 8.52
CA ASP A 202 6.73 -19.53 8.32
C ASP A 202 7.88 -19.42 9.34
N PHE A 203 8.11 -20.48 10.12
CA PHE A 203 9.18 -20.51 11.14
C PHE A 203 10.57 -20.26 10.52
N GLU A 204 10.79 -20.76 9.31
CA GLU A 204 12.07 -20.66 8.60
C GLU A 204 12.48 -19.21 8.29
N THR A 205 11.52 -18.30 8.18
CA THR A 205 11.74 -16.88 7.88
C THR A 205 12.53 -16.17 8.98
N TYR A 206 12.23 -16.49 10.23
CA TYR A 206 12.81 -15.82 11.40
C TYR A 206 13.64 -16.72 12.31
N GLY A 207 13.47 -18.04 12.21
CA GLY A 207 14.13 -19.02 13.07
C GLY A 207 13.80 -18.88 14.55
N SER A 208 12.65 -18.29 14.89
CA SER A 208 12.24 -17.97 16.27
C SER A 208 10.76 -18.23 16.50
N ASN A 209 10.45 -19.01 17.54
CA ASN A 209 9.07 -19.30 17.94
C ASN A 209 8.37 -18.05 18.49
N ASP A 210 9.09 -17.16 19.18
CA ASP A 210 8.51 -15.92 19.72
C ASP A 210 8.01 -15.00 18.59
N VAL A 211 8.74 -14.98 17.46
CA VAL A 211 8.35 -14.21 16.27
C VAL A 211 7.15 -14.85 15.59
N LEU A 212 7.15 -16.18 15.47
CA LEU A 212 6.03 -16.92 14.90
C LEU A 212 4.75 -16.71 15.73
N GLU A 213 4.85 -16.83 17.05
CA GLU A 213 3.74 -16.59 17.98
C GLU A 213 3.24 -15.14 17.87
N TYR A 214 4.15 -14.18 17.73
CA TYR A 214 3.79 -12.78 17.48
C TYR A 214 2.92 -12.64 16.23
N PHE A 215 3.35 -13.16 15.08
CA PHE A 215 2.59 -13.04 13.84
C PHE A 215 1.29 -13.87 13.85
N GLN A 216 1.23 -15.00 14.59
CA GLN A 216 -0.01 -15.75 14.80
C GLN A 216 -1.03 -14.98 15.65
N ASN A 217 -0.56 -14.25 16.66
CA ASN A 217 -1.41 -13.36 17.45
C ASN A 217 -1.92 -12.19 16.59
N LEU A 218 -1.05 -11.59 15.78
CA LEU A 218 -1.42 -10.55 14.83
C LEU A 218 -2.43 -11.05 13.78
N GLU A 219 -2.24 -12.26 13.25
CA GLU A 219 -3.18 -12.94 12.35
C GLU A 219 -4.57 -13.08 13.01
N SER A 220 -4.60 -13.50 14.28
CA SER A 220 -5.85 -13.65 15.03
C SER A 220 -6.55 -12.30 15.26
N LEU A 221 -5.78 -11.23 15.51
CA LEU A 221 -6.30 -9.87 15.66
C LEU A 221 -6.90 -9.32 14.36
N LEU A 222 -6.29 -9.67 13.22
CA LEU A 222 -6.68 -9.20 11.87
C LEU A 222 -7.52 -10.22 11.09
N VAL A 223 -8.11 -11.22 11.76
CA VAL A 223 -8.84 -12.32 11.10
C VAL A 223 -9.98 -11.85 10.19
N ASN A 224 -10.62 -10.72 10.54
CA ASN A 224 -11.72 -10.12 9.78
C ASN A 224 -11.27 -8.98 8.85
N ASP A 225 -9.97 -8.69 8.79
CA ASP A 225 -9.40 -7.68 7.91
C ASP A 225 -8.94 -8.29 6.57
N VAL A 226 -8.95 -7.43 5.54
CA VAL A 226 -8.53 -7.78 4.18
C VAL A 226 -7.04 -8.02 4.05
N VAL A 227 -6.25 -7.43 4.96
CA VAL A 227 -4.79 -7.57 5.06
C VAL A 227 -4.42 -8.13 6.42
N LYS A 228 -3.59 -9.18 6.40
CA LYS A 228 -3.14 -9.91 7.59
C LYS A 228 -1.86 -10.69 7.26
N PRO A 229 -1.11 -11.18 8.27
CA PRO A 229 0.13 -11.90 8.05
C PRO A 229 0.04 -13.03 7.01
N SER A 230 -1.04 -13.82 6.97
CA SER A 230 -1.17 -14.94 6.01
C SER A 230 -1.25 -14.53 4.54
N ASN A 231 -1.59 -13.27 4.23
CA ASN A 231 -1.79 -12.79 2.86
C ASN A 231 -1.05 -11.50 2.52
N GLY A 232 -0.16 -11.03 3.40
CA GLY A 232 0.57 -9.79 3.23
C GLY A 232 2.07 -9.94 3.46
N HIS A 233 2.84 -9.01 2.91
CA HIS A 233 4.28 -8.91 3.09
C HIS A 233 4.61 -7.65 3.87
N LEU A 234 5.60 -7.72 4.77
CA LEU A 234 6.13 -6.52 5.41
C LEU A 234 7.05 -5.79 4.43
N MET A 235 6.78 -4.51 4.24
CA MET A 235 7.64 -3.58 3.51
C MET A 235 8.04 -2.45 4.44
N THR A 236 9.18 -1.81 4.19
CA THR A 236 9.70 -0.73 5.04
C THR A 236 9.93 0.55 4.24
N THR A 237 9.79 1.71 4.85
CA THR A 237 10.12 3.01 4.21
C THR A 237 11.63 3.26 4.11
N SER A 238 12.45 2.36 4.64
CA SER A 238 13.91 2.45 4.67
C SER A 238 14.56 1.40 3.77
N SER A 239 15.16 1.84 2.66
CA SER A 239 15.91 0.94 1.76
C SER A 239 17.06 0.22 2.47
N LYS A 240 17.64 0.86 3.49
CA LYS A 240 18.68 0.26 4.34
C LYS A 240 18.15 -0.90 5.17
N ASP A 241 16.93 -0.79 5.69
CA ASP A 241 16.33 -1.85 6.50
C ASP A 241 15.91 -3.03 5.61
N ALA A 242 15.34 -2.74 4.44
CA ALA A 242 15.06 -3.75 3.42
C ALA A 242 16.34 -4.49 2.96
N ALA A 243 17.49 -3.80 2.92
CA ALA A 243 18.77 -4.40 2.57
C ALA A 243 19.26 -5.46 3.60
N ASN A 244 18.71 -5.46 4.82
CA ASN A 244 18.99 -6.51 5.79
C ASN A 244 18.27 -7.83 5.44
N TRP A 245 17.13 -7.75 4.74
CA TRP A 245 16.36 -8.91 4.28
C TRP A 245 16.91 -9.47 2.96
N GLY A 246 17.50 -8.62 2.13
CA GLY A 246 18.02 -9.02 0.82
C GLY A 246 18.55 -7.85 0.00
N THR A 247 18.52 -7.95 -1.32
CA THR A 247 18.79 -6.80 -2.19
C THR A 247 17.56 -5.89 -2.15
N ALA A 248 17.74 -4.61 -1.81
CA ALA A 248 16.62 -3.68 -1.62
C ALA A 248 16.01 -3.22 -2.96
N TYR A 249 14.68 -3.30 -3.06
CA TYR A 249 13.89 -2.79 -4.18
C TYR A 249 12.76 -1.94 -3.67
N SER A 250 12.47 -0.82 -4.33
CA SER A 250 11.19 -0.15 -4.16
C SER A 250 10.09 -0.96 -4.84
N MET A 251 8.99 -1.18 -4.12
CA MET A 251 7.90 -2.07 -4.53
C MET A 251 6.67 -1.24 -4.89
N TRP A 252 6.19 -1.45 -6.11
CA TRP A 252 5.05 -0.74 -6.70
C TRP A 252 3.90 -1.72 -6.90
N PRO A 253 2.93 -1.77 -5.96
CA PRO A 253 1.91 -2.80 -5.93
C PRO A 253 0.84 -2.58 -7.01
N MET A 254 0.25 -3.68 -7.50
CA MET A 254 -0.74 -3.70 -8.58
C MET A 254 -2.05 -4.33 -8.16
N GLY A 255 -3.12 -3.91 -8.84
CA GLY A 255 -4.41 -4.56 -8.77
C GLY A 255 -5.12 -4.26 -7.47
N ASP A 256 -5.73 -5.28 -6.87
CA ASP A 256 -6.39 -5.15 -5.57
C ASP A 256 -5.35 -5.26 -4.46
N VAL A 257 -5.09 -4.13 -3.79
CA VAL A 257 -4.04 -3.98 -2.79
C VAL A 257 -4.62 -3.38 -1.52
N HIS A 258 -4.19 -3.91 -0.38
CA HIS A 258 -4.57 -3.42 0.93
C HIS A 258 -3.35 -3.21 1.82
N TYR A 259 -3.43 -2.22 2.69
CA TYR A 259 -2.33 -1.76 3.52
C TYR A 259 -2.74 -1.78 4.99
N ALA A 260 -1.81 -2.16 5.85
CA ALA A 260 -1.94 -1.98 7.28
C ALA A 260 -0.63 -1.50 7.91
N TRP A 261 -0.72 -0.61 8.89
CA TRP A 261 0.43 -0.10 9.65
C TRP A 261 0.03 0.21 11.08
N PHE A 262 1.01 0.34 11.97
CA PHE A 262 0.73 0.78 13.34
C PHE A 262 0.43 2.27 13.37
N GLN A 263 -0.58 2.68 14.15
CA GLN A 263 -0.90 4.09 14.37
C GLN A 263 0.27 4.84 15.01
N SER A 264 1.01 4.18 15.93
CA SER A 264 2.24 4.74 16.50
C SER A 264 3.39 4.85 15.49
N LYS A 265 3.21 4.30 14.29
CA LYS A 265 4.23 4.05 13.28
C LYS A 265 5.35 3.13 13.82
N GLY A 266 6.33 2.82 12.96
CA GLY A 266 7.49 2.00 13.32
C GLY A 266 7.37 0.54 12.88
N LEU A 267 8.03 -0.35 13.60
CA LEU A 267 8.19 -1.76 13.24
C LEU A 267 7.01 -2.62 13.73
N PHE A 268 6.66 -3.64 12.96
CA PHE A 268 5.85 -4.76 13.43
C PHE A 268 6.65 -5.63 14.40
N TYR A 269 7.91 -5.92 14.08
CA TYR A 269 8.78 -6.69 14.97
C TYR A 269 10.23 -6.20 14.93
N PRO A 270 10.96 -6.18 16.07
CA PRO A 270 10.50 -6.48 17.43
C PRO A 270 9.70 -5.33 18.04
N ARG A 271 8.68 -5.65 18.84
CA ARG A 271 7.91 -4.67 19.63
C ARG A 271 8.02 -4.98 21.11
N SER A 272 8.18 -3.94 21.93
CA SER A 272 8.52 -4.05 23.35
C SER A 272 7.44 -4.73 24.21
N SER A 273 6.20 -4.86 23.71
CA SER A 273 5.11 -5.52 24.42
C SER A 273 4.16 -6.22 23.45
N ILE A 274 4.27 -7.55 23.37
CA ILE A 274 3.38 -8.41 22.58
C ILE A 274 2.01 -8.52 23.26
N ALA A 275 1.99 -8.61 24.60
CA ALA A 275 0.79 -8.86 25.39
C ALA A 275 -0.23 -7.70 25.42
N ALA A 276 0.12 -6.53 24.87
CA ALA A 276 -0.72 -5.34 24.87
C ALA A 276 -1.22 -4.94 23.48
N LEU A 277 -0.95 -5.74 22.44
CA LEU A 277 -1.38 -5.38 21.09
C LEU A 277 -2.91 -5.51 20.96
N THR A 278 -3.56 -4.41 20.63
CA THR A 278 -4.99 -4.38 20.34
C THR A 278 -5.23 -4.09 18.87
N ARG A 279 -6.43 -4.41 18.36
CA ARG A 279 -6.79 -4.09 16.97
C ARG A 279 -6.78 -2.58 16.72
N ASP A 280 -7.09 -1.76 17.73
CA ASP A 280 -7.15 -0.30 17.61
C ASP A 280 -5.77 0.34 17.40
N ASP A 281 -4.68 -0.38 17.71
CA ASP A 281 -3.31 0.08 17.47
C ASP A 281 -2.93 0.01 15.97
N ILE A 282 -3.72 -0.68 15.15
CA ILE A 282 -3.43 -0.94 13.74
C ILE A 282 -4.42 -0.16 12.88
N ILE A 283 -3.90 0.57 11.90
CA ILE A 283 -4.69 1.22 10.86
C ILE A 283 -4.76 0.26 9.68
N VAL A 284 -5.97 -0.04 9.22
CA VAL A 284 -6.20 -0.79 7.97
C VAL A 284 -6.85 0.12 6.95
N ASP A 285 -6.20 0.27 5.79
CA ASP A 285 -6.70 1.11 4.71
C ASP A 285 -8.10 0.68 4.26
N GLY A 286 -8.96 1.66 3.98
CA GLY A 286 -10.38 1.47 3.65
C GLY A 286 -11.31 1.12 4.82
N ARG A 287 -10.77 0.68 5.98
CA ARG A 287 -11.57 0.38 7.18
C ARG A 287 -11.48 1.48 8.22
N ASP A 288 -10.27 1.95 8.52
CA ASP A 288 -9.96 2.93 9.56
C ASP A 288 -9.81 4.36 8.98
N CYS A 289 -10.64 4.70 7.99
CA CYS A 289 -10.54 5.98 7.27
C CYS A 289 -10.63 7.19 8.21
N GLY A 290 -9.76 8.18 7.98
CA GLY A 290 -9.76 9.46 8.70
C GLY A 290 -8.97 9.50 10.02
N LYS A 291 -8.34 8.39 10.44
CA LYS A 291 -7.39 8.39 11.57
C LYS A 291 -6.00 8.83 11.12
N ASP A 292 -5.38 8.03 10.26
CA ASP A 292 -4.09 8.28 9.63
C ASP A 292 -4.18 7.89 8.15
N SER A 293 -3.39 8.55 7.33
CA SER A 293 -3.26 8.26 5.90
C SER A 293 -2.04 7.38 5.59
N LEU A 294 -2.00 6.78 4.40
CA LEU A 294 -0.83 6.01 3.98
C LEU A 294 0.40 6.92 3.81
N ASP A 295 0.24 8.16 3.36
CA ASP A 295 1.33 9.14 3.26
C ASP A 295 1.91 9.52 4.62
N ASP A 296 1.10 9.55 5.70
CA ASP A 296 1.61 9.72 7.06
C ASP A 296 2.56 8.59 7.47
N ALA A 297 2.27 7.34 7.06
CA ALA A 297 3.13 6.19 7.29
C ALA A 297 4.41 6.29 6.46
N LEU A 298 4.30 6.64 5.17
CA LEU A 298 5.44 6.77 4.25
C LEU A 298 6.42 7.89 4.64
N THR A 299 5.93 8.95 5.29
CA THR A 299 6.77 10.07 5.76
C THR A 299 7.69 9.67 6.92
N THR A 300 7.41 8.55 7.59
CA THR A 300 8.18 8.11 8.76
C THR A 300 9.27 7.13 8.34
N ASN A 301 10.53 7.49 8.57
CA ASN A 301 11.68 6.64 8.24
C ASN A 301 11.70 5.36 9.09
N GLY A 302 11.89 4.21 8.44
CA GLY A 302 11.91 2.89 9.09
C GLY A 302 10.55 2.41 9.57
N CYS A 303 9.45 2.97 9.04
CA CYS A 303 8.11 2.45 9.30
C CYS A 303 7.87 1.20 8.46
N GLU A 304 7.31 0.17 9.08
CA GLU A 304 6.86 -1.04 8.38
C GLU A 304 5.38 -0.93 8.03
N VAL A 305 5.05 -1.39 6.82
CA VAL A 305 3.69 -1.47 6.28
C VAL A 305 3.46 -2.90 5.83
N LEU A 306 2.40 -3.53 6.33
CA LEU A 306 1.92 -4.81 5.87
C LEU A 306 1.10 -4.59 4.60
N VAL A 307 1.57 -5.14 3.48
CA VAL A 307 0.97 -4.96 2.15
C VAL A 307 0.40 -6.29 1.66
N SER A 308 -0.91 -6.37 1.49
CA SER A 308 -1.55 -7.50 0.81
C SER A 308 -1.75 -7.16 -0.66
N GLY A 309 -1.13 -7.96 -1.55
CA GLY A 309 -1.17 -7.78 -2.99
C GLY A 309 -0.42 -8.92 -3.66
N GLN A 310 -0.78 -9.25 -4.90
CA GLN A 310 -0.22 -10.43 -5.60
C GLN A 310 0.96 -10.12 -6.51
N ARG A 311 1.06 -8.87 -6.99
CA ARG A 311 1.97 -8.47 -8.05
C ARG A 311 2.54 -7.09 -7.76
N TYR A 312 3.84 -6.95 -7.98
CA TYR A 312 4.59 -5.73 -7.70
C TYR A 312 5.56 -5.47 -8.84
N MET A 313 5.74 -4.21 -9.23
CA MET A 313 6.93 -3.84 -9.98
C MET A 313 8.02 -3.52 -8.97
N ALA A 314 9.15 -4.21 -9.10
CA ALA A 314 10.32 -4.01 -8.26
C ALA A 314 11.34 -3.17 -9.03
N VAL A 315 11.73 -2.03 -8.46
CA VAL A 315 12.81 -1.17 -8.99
C VAL A 315 13.99 -1.22 -8.02
N PRO A 316 15.21 -1.55 -8.49
CA PRO A 316 16.38 -1.58 -7.60
C PRO A 316 16.57 -0.24 -6.88
N ALA A 317 16.90 -0.27 -5.59
CA ALA A 317 17.13 0.96 -4.81
C ALA A 317 18.27 1.84 -5.36
N SER A 318 19.19 1.27 -6.15
CA SER A 318 20.24 2.02 -6.86
C SER A 318 19.69 3.02 -7.89
N MET A 319 18.45 2.85 -8.34
CA MET A 319 17.76 3.72 -9.32
C MET A 319 16.81 4.73 -8.65
N ASP A 320 16.75 4.80 -7.32
CA ASP A 320 15.74 5.59 -6.61
C ASP A 320 15.78 7.08 -6.96
N ASN A 321 16.98 7.68 -7.07
CA ASN A 321 17.12 9.10 -7.39
C ASN A 321 16.54 9.42 -8.77
N GLU A 322 16.84 8.57 -9.74
CA GLU A 322 16.40 8.73 -11.13
C GLU A 322 14.89 8.50 -11.22
N LEU A 323 14.37 7.49 -10.51
CA LEU A 323 12.95 7.23 -10.41
C LEU A 323 12.18 8.39 -9.77
N ARG A 324 12.68 8.94 -8.64
CA ARG A 324 12.07 10.11 -7.99
C ARG A 324 12.05 11.33 -8.91
N GLN A 325 13.14 11.60 -9.63
CA GLN A 325 13.18 12.70 -10.59
C GLN A 325 12.19 12.49 -11.75
N ALA A 326 12.13 11.28 -12.30
CA ALA A 326 11.21 10.96 -13.39
C ALA A 326 9.75 11.08 -12.93
N LEU A 327 9.42 10.59 -11.73
CA LEU A 327 8.09 10.74 -11.14
C LEU A 327 7.74 12.22 -10.85
N LYS A 328 8.68 13.02 -10.37
CA LYS A 328 8.50 14.48 -10.18
C LYS A 328 8.17 15.21 -11.48
N ASN A 329 8.76 14.76 -12.59
CA ASN A 329 8.49 15.32 -13.90
C ASN A 329 7.17 14.82 -14.52
N ALA A 330 6.79 13.56 -14.28
CA ALA A 330 5.58 12.96 -14.82
C ALA A 330 4.32 13.40 -14.06
N PHE A 331 4.40 13.43 -12.73
CA PHE A 331 3.32 13.82 -11.84
C PHE A 331 3.57 15.23 -11.32
N LEU A 332 3.46 16.22 -12.22
CA LEU A 332 3.41 17.62 -11.82
C LEU A 332 2.07 17.87 -11.10
N ILE A 333 2.12 17.97 -9.77
CA ILE A 333 1.05 18.55 -8.95
C ILE A 333 1.26 20.06 -8.88
#